data_AF-A0A9D9V132-F1
#
_entry.id   AF-A0A9D9V132-F1
#
_cell.length_a   1.000
_cell.length_b   1.000
_cell.length_c   1.000
_cell.angle_alpha   90.00
_cell.angle_beta   90.00
_cell.angle_gamma   90.00
#
_symmetry.space_group_name_H-M   'P 1'
#
loop_
_entity.id
_entity.type
_entity.pdbx_description
1 polymer ?
#
loop_
_entity_poly.entity_id
_entity_poly.type
_entity_poly.pdbx_seq_one_letter_code
_entity_poly.pdbx_strand_id
1 'polypeptide(L)'
;MKTLATPSRIAILAFTALYILGFGAWFVSQGNYEFVWYVLTMLVVIGLLIKTIQTSGIPDWVLWLLSIWGLLHMLGGGVTIGDHVLYAHIIYPFHVEGDFVLLAYDQVVHAFGFGVAAAMLHGILVRLAPGVKRFGRIWFPALAAMGLSVVNEIIEFSAVLVFPDTWVGGYYNVSLDLVFNTLGAFIAVLLIELLRKPIKHQVATI
;
A
#
# COMPACT_ATOMS: atom_id res chain seq x y z
N MET A 1 5.71 5.00 -27.24
CA MET A 1 6.09 5.14 -25.82
C MET A 1 5.15 6.14 -25.16
N LYS A 2 4.38 5.76 -24.13
CA LYS A 2 3.74 6.77 -23.27
C LYS A 2 4.87 7.49 -22.53
N THR A 3 4.97 8.80 -22.68
CA THR A 3 5.97 9.60 -21.98
C THR A 3 5.77 9.47 -20.47
N LEU A 4 6.86 9.36 -19.72
CA LEU A 4 6.82 9.40 -18.25
C LEU A 4 6.24 10.73 -17.74
N ALA A 5 6.38 11.78 -18.56
CA ALA A 5 6.02 13.16 -18.28
C ALA A 5 4.60 13.50 -18.77
N THR A 6 3.56 12.77 -18.33
CA THR A 6 2.19 13.32 -18.42
C THR A 6 2.02 14.38 -17.32
N PRO A 7 1.16 15.40 -17.49
CA PRO A 7 0.89 16.37 -16.43
C PRO A 7 0.45 15.71 -15.11
N SER A 8 -0.35 14.64 -15.19
CA SER A 8 -0.78 13.88 -14.02
C SER A 8 0.39 13.17 -13.33
N ARG A 9 1.27 12.51 -14.09
CA ARG A 9 2.44 11.83 -13.51
C ARG A 9 3.46 12.79 -12.90
N ILE A 10 3.64 13.97 -13.50
CA ILE A 10 4.46 15.03 -12.92
C ILE A 10 3.83 15.49 -11.60
N ALA A 11 2.52 15.71 -11.55
CA ALA A 11 1.82 16.08 -10.32
C ALA A 11 1.95 15.00 -9.23
N ILE A 12 1.81 13.73 -9.56
CA ILE A 12 2.01 12.60 -8.62
C ILE A 12 3.44 12.60 -8.09
N LEU A 13 4.43 12.74 -8.97
CA LEU A 13 5.83 12.76 -8.57
C LEU A 13 6.14 13.96 -7.67
N ALA A 14 5.65 15.15 -8.02
CA ALA A 14 5.83 16.35 -7.23
C ALA A 14 5.18 16.23 -5.84
N PHE A 15 3.94 15.74 -5.79
CA PHE A 15 3.21 15.48 -4.54
C PHE A 15 3.97 14.47 -3.67
N THR A 16 4.42 13.36 -4.27
CA THR A 16 5.19 12.32 -3.57
C THR A 16 6.51 12.86 -3.03
N ALA A 17 7.27 13.56 -3.87
CA ALA A 17 8.55 14.13 -3.50
C ALA A 17 8.39 15.18 -2.38
N LEU A 18 7.34 16.01 -2.44
CA LEU A 18 7.10 17.05 -1.43
C LEU A 18 6.95 16.45 -0.03
N TYR A 19 6.08 15.45 0.15
CA TYR A 19 5.90 14.87 1.47
C TYR A 19 7.10 14.02 1.90
N ILE A 20 7.77 13.29 0.98
CA ILE A 20 8.97 12.51 1.32
C ILE A 20 10.08 13.43 1.81
N LEU A 21 10.32 14.55 1.13
CA LEU A 21 11.34 15.50 1.53
C LEU A 21 10.95 16.21 2.84
N GLY A 22 9.67 16.59 2.99
CA GLY A 22 9.16 17.22 4.21
C GLY A 22 9.27 16.32 5.45
N PHE A 23 8.68 15.12 5.41
CA PHE A 23 8.75 14.16 6.51
C PHE A 23 10.17 13.61 6.70
N GLY A 24 10.90 13.34 5.62
CA GLY A 24 12.29 12.87 5.70
C GLY A 24 13.21 13.87 6.40
N ALA A 25 13.15 15.15 6.02
CA ALA A 25 13.91 16.19 6.70
C ALA A 25 13.49 16.34 8.18
N TRP A 26 12.18 16.26 8.45
CA TRP A 26 11.65 16.33 9.80
C TRP A 26 12.13 15.17 10.68
N PHE A 27 12.02 13.92 10.24
CA PHE A 27 12.49 12.75 10.99
C PHE A 27 13.99 12.78 11.27
N VAL A 28 14.79 13.18 10.27
CA VAL A 28 16.24 13.37 10.47
C VAL A 28 16.51 14.44 11.53
N SER A 29 15.79 15.57 11.51
CA SER A 29 15.95 16.64 12.50
C SER A 29 15.57 16.24 13.93
N GLN A 30 14.66 15.27 14.07
CA GLN A 30 14.23 14.73 15.38
C GLN A 30 15.09 13.54 15.83
N GLY A 31 16.05 13.09 15.00
CA GLY A 31 16.82 11.88 15.26
C GLY A 31 15.99 10.59 15.25
N ASN A 32 14.82 10.61 14.58
CA ASN A 32 13.90 9.48 14.55
C ASN A 32 14.30 8.47 13.46
N TYR A 33 15.31 7.66 13.76
CA TYR A 33 15.93 6.75 12.79
C TYR A 33 15.01 5.60 12.36
N GLU A 34 14.03 5.21 13.19
CA GLU A 34 13.00 4.24 12.82
C GLU A 34 12.20 4.74 11.61
N PHE A 35 11.68 5.97 11.65
CA PHE A 35 10.91 6.49 10.50
C PHE A 35 11.79 6.89 9.30
N VAL A 36 13.08 7.19 9.52
CA VAL A 36 14.04 7.32 8.41
C VAL A 36 14.20 5.99 7.66
N TRP A 37 14.23 4.86 8.37
CA TRP A 37 14.27 3.52 7.76
C TRP A 37 13.05 3.26 6.86
N TYR A 38 11.85 3.66 7.28
CA TYR A 38 10.65 3.53 6.46
C TYR A 38 10.66 4.48 5.24
N VAL A 39 11.19 5.70 5.38
CA VAL A 39 11.41 6.60 4.22
C VAL A 39 12.33 5.94 3.17
N LEU A 40 13.43 5.32 3.61
CA LEU A 40 14.34 4.61 2.70
C LEU A 40 13.63 3.44 1.99
N THR A 41 12.82 2.68 2.72
CA THR A 41 11.99 1.61 2.15
C THR A 41 11.06 2.14 1.06
N MET A 42 10.36 3.25 1.32
CA MET A 42 9.50 3.87 0.32
C MET A 42 10.28 4.31 -0.93
N LEU A 43 11.48 4.87 -0.78
CA LEU A 43 12.32 5.26 -1.92
C LEU A 43 12.68 4.05 -2.79
N VAL A 44 12.96 2.89 -2.18
CA VAL A 44 13.21 1.63 -2.91
C VAL A 44 11.97 1.21 -3.70
N VAL A 45 10.79 1.19 -3.07
CA VAL A 45 9.53 0.82 -3.73
C VAL A 45 9.19 1.78 -4.87
N ILE A 46 9.35 3.08 -4.67
CA ILE A 46 9.15 4.12 -5.69
C ILE A 46 10.11 3.92 -6.86
N GLY A 47 11.39 3.64 -6.58
CA GLY A 47 12.39 3.32 -7.61
C GLY A 47 11.98 2.13 -8.47
N LEU A 48 11.47 1.06 -7.85
CA LEU A 48 10.93 -0.11 -8.55
C LEU A 48 9.70 0.22 -9.39
N LEU A 49 8.77 1.03 -8.87
CA LEU A 49 7.60 1.50 -9.62
C LEU A 49 8.02 2.32 -10.84
N ILE A 50 8.91 3.31 -10.68
CA ILE A 50 9.42 4.12 -11.79
C ILE A 50 10.09 3.26 -12.86
N LYS A 51 10.90 2.27 -12.45
CA LYS A 51 11.58 1.35 -13.38
C LYS A 51 10.59 0.50 -14.18
N THR A 52 9.47 0.11 -13.57
CA THR A 52 8.49 -0.80 -14.20
C THR A 52 7.34 -0.09 -14.90
N ILE A 53 7.11 1.21 -14.66
CA ILE A 53 5.90 1.95 -15.05
C ILE A 53 5.58 1.94 -16.55
N GLN A 54 6.60 1.87 -17.42
CA GLN A 54 6.40 1.79 -18.87
C GLN A 54 5.93 0.40 -19.31
N THR A 55 6.35 -0.64 -18.60
CA THR A 55 6.04 -2.05 -18.92
C THR A 55 4.75 -2.52 -18.25
N SER A 56 4.49 -2.08 -17.02
CA SER A 56 3.34 -2.49 -16.21
C SER A 56 2.02 -1.88 -16.71
N GLY A 57 2.08 -0.73 -17.41
CA GLY A 57 0.89 -0.07 -17.93
C GLY A 57 -0.07 0.43 -16.84
N ILE A 58 0.44 0.68 -15.64
CA ILE A 58 -0.33 1.14 -14.48
C ILE A 58 -0.99 2.49 -14.81
N PRO A 59 -2.31 2.63 -14.61
CA PRO A 59 -3.02 3.87 -14.87
C PRO A 59 -2.75 4.90 -13.77
N ASP A 60 -2.85 6.19 -14.12
CA ASP A 60 -2.44 7.30 -13.25
C ASP A 60 -3.28 7.36 -11.94
N TRP A 61 -4.53 6.89 -11.94
CA TRP A 61 -5.34 6.82 -10.71
C TRP A 61 -4.80 5.82 -9.68
N VAL A 62 -4.22 4.69 -10.11
CA VAL A 62 -3.56 3.74 -9.18
C VAL A 62 -2.32 4.37 -8.59
N LEU A 63 -1.55 5.12 -9.40
CA LEU A 63 -0.35 5.82 -8.93
C LEU A 63 -0.70 6.90 -7.90
N TRP A 64 -1.82 7.61 -8.06
CA TRP A 64 -2.33 8.52 -7.04
C TRP A 64 -2.66 7.78 -5.74
N LEU A 65 -3.36 6.66 -5.81
CA LEU A 65 -3.70 5.87 -4.61
C LEU A 65 -2.45 5.31 -3.92
N LEU A 66 -1.46 4.83 -4.67
CA LEU A 66 -0.17 4.40 -4.12
C LEU A 66 0.58 5.56 -3.45
N SER A 67 0.52 6.76 -4.04
CA SER A 67 1.14 7.94 -3.46
C SER A 67 0.43 8.41 -2.19
N ILE A 68 -0.91 8.36 -2.16
CA ILE A 68 -1.73 8.61 -0.96
C ILE A 68 -1.40 7.59 0.12
N TRP A 69 -1.27 6.31 -0.23
CA TRP A 69 -0.88 5.26 0.71
C TRP A 69 0.47 5.58 1.37
N GLY A 70 1.46 5.99 0.57
CA GLY A 70 2.74 6.45 1.09
C GLY A 70 2.63 7.67 2.03
N LEU A 71 1.77 8.64 1.70
CA LEU A 71 1.52 9.78 2.59
C LEU A 71 0.87 9.33 3.92
N LEU A 72 -0.07 8.39 3.88
CA LEU A 72 -0.72 7.87 5.08
C LEU A 72 0.30 7.16 5.99
N HIS A 73 1.26 6.41 5.43
CA HIS A 73 2.34 5.83 6.24
C HIS A 73 3.24 6.91 6.89
N MET A 74 3.57 7.97 6.15
CA MET A 74 4.36 9.09 6.70
C MET A 74 3.61 9.82 7.81
N LEU A 75 2.30 10.00 7.66
CA LEU A 75 1.43 10.56 8.70
C LEU A 75 1.33 9.63 9.92
N GLY A 76 1.14 8.33 9.69
CA GLY A 76 1.02 7.31 10.73
C GLY A 76 2.21 7.33 11.70
N GLY A 77 3.41 7.44 11.15
CA GLY A 77 4.65 7.47 11.93
C GLY A 77 5.02 8.84 12.48
N GLY A 78 4.72 9.88 11.71
CA GLY A 78 5.17 11.22 12.06
C GLY A 78 4.23 11.97 12.99
N VAL A 79 2.92 11.86 12.81
CA VAL A 79 1.96 12.62 13.62
C VAL A 79 1.84 11.96 14.98
N THR A 80 2.18 12.70 16.04
CA THR A 80 1.98 12.27 17.43
C THR A 80 0.62 12.69 17.95
N ILE A 81 -0.09 11.78 18.61
CA ILE A 81 -1.35 12.04 19.32
C ILE A 81 -1.11 11.72 20.80
N GLY A 82 -0.91 12.76 21.60
CA GLY A 82 -0.59 12.58 23.02
C GLY A 82 0.78 11.91 23.19
N ASP A 83 0.77 10.68 23.68
CA ASP A 83 1.94 9.87 24.00
C ASP A 83 2.30 8.82 22.95
N HIS A 84 1.51 8.69 21.88
CA HIS A 84 1.71 7.70 20.83
C HIS A 84 1.74 8.34 19.43
N VAL A 85 2.24 7.59 18.44
CA VAL A 85 2.15 7.97 17.03
C VAL A 85 0.79 7.59 16.45
N LEU A 86 0.39 8.23 15.35
CA LEU A 86 -0.90 8.04 14.70
C LEU A 86 -1.17 6.57 14.35
N TYR A 87 -0.16 5.74 14.06
CA TYR A 87 -0.34 4.29 13.86
C TYR A 87 -1.06 3.60 15.02
N ALA A 88 -0.68 3.90 16.25
CA ALA A 88 -1.26 3.30 17.45
C ALA A 88 -2.62 3.92 17.81
N HIS A 89 -3.07 4.94 17.06
CA HIS A 89 -4.34 5.59 17.34
C HIS A 89 -5.51 4.64 17.09
N ILE A 90 -6.26 4.35 18.15
CA ILE A 90 -7.45 3.52 18.09
C ILE A 90 -8.56 4.28 17.37
N ILE A 91 -8.88 3.88 16.14
CA ILE A 91 -9.97 4.49 15.36
C ILE A 91 -11.31 4.22 16.04
N TYR A 92 -11.52 2.96 16.44
CA TYR A 92 -12.71 2.56 17.16
C TYR A 92 -12.41 1.34 18.06
N PRO A 93 -12.76 1.40 19.35
CA PRO A 93 -12.40 0.36 20.31
C PRO A 93 -13.35 -0.84 20.22
N PHE A 94 -13.38 -1.53 19.08
CA PHE A 94 -14.18 -2.76 18.91
C PHE A 94 -13.80 -3.84 19.90
N HIS A 95 -12.49 -4.03 20.12
CA HIS A 95 -11.94 -4.93 21.13
C HIS A 95 -10.51 -4.48 21.46
N VAL A 96 -10.25 -4.31 22.76
CA VAL A 96 -8.95 -3.90 23.30
C VAL A 96 -8.68 -4.75 24.53
N GLU A 97 -7.60 -5.54 24.50
CA GLU A 97 -7.17 -6.40 25.62
C GLU A 97 -5.64 -6.46 25.69
N GLY A 98 -5.06 -5.76 26.68
CA GLY A 98 -3.60 -5.61 26.76
C GLY A 98 -3.04 -4.97 25.49
N ASP A 99 -2.04 -5.61 24.89
CA ASP A 99 -1.40 -5.16 23.64
C ASP A 99 -2.24 -5.48 22.39
N PHE A 100 -3.37 -6.19 22.54
CA PHE A 100 -4.26 -6.47 21.42
C PHE A 100 -5.22 -5.30 21.20
N VAL A 101 -5.14 -4.68 20.02
CA VAL A 101 -6.05 -3.62 19.55
C VAL A 101 -6.58 -4.01 18.18
N LEU A 102 -7.87 -4.33 18.07
CA LEU A 102 -8.43 -4.87 16.83
C LEU A 102 -8.37 -3.88 15.64
N LEU A 103 -8.57 -2.58 15.90
CA LEU A 103 -8.66 -1.56 14.86
C LEU A 103 -7.98 -0.26 15.28
N ALA A 104 -6.69 -0.17 14.97
CA ALA A 104 -5.94 1.08 14.97
C ALA A 104 -5.91 1.69 13.55
N TYR A 105 -5.33 2.87 13.46
CA TYR A 105 -5.05 3.55 12.19
C TYR A 105 -4.26 2.66 11.22
N ASP A 106 -3.29 1.93 11.77
CA ASP A 106 -2.39 1.05 11.02
C ASP A 106 -3.14 0.04 10.15
N GLN A 107 -4.06 -0.72 10.77
CA GLN A 107 -4.88 -1.71 10.08
C GLN A 107 -5.71 -1.12 8.92
N VAL A 108 -6.15 0.13 9.03
CA VAL A 108 -6.88 0.82 7.93
C VAL A 108 -5.95 1.20 6.80
N VAL A 109 -4.76 1.71 7.11
CA VAL A 109 -3.72 2.03 6.10
C VAL A 109 -3.29 0.77 5.35
N HIS A 110 -3.11 -0.32 6.07
CA HIS A 110 -2.79 -1.65 5.54
C HIS A 110 -3.88 -2.19 4.62
N ALA A 111 -5.14 -2.21 5.06
CA ALA A 111 -6.25 -2.62 4.20
C ALA A 111 -6.37 -1.77 2.93
N PHE A 112 -6.23 -0.44 3.05
CA PHE A 112 -6.24 0.46 1.90
C PHE A 112 -5.07 0.15 0.95
N GLY A 113 -3.86 0.10 1.48
CA GLY A 113 -2.62 -0.09 0.73
C GLY A 113 -2.57 -1.38 -0.07
N PHE A 114 -2.84 -2.51 0.58
CA PHE A 114 -2.84 -3.81 -0.10
C PHE A 114 -4.07 -4.02 -0.98
N GLY A 115 -5.18 -3.32 -0.71
CA GLY A 115 -6.26 -3.18 -1.68
C GLY A 115 -5.81 -2.49 -2.98
N VAL A 116 -5.06 -1.40 -2.88
CA VAL A 116 -4.48 -0.69 -4.03
C VAL A 116 -3.44 -1.55 -4.75
N ALA A 117 -2.58 -2.26 -4.01
CA ALA A 117 -1.62 -3.20 -4.58
C ALA A 117 -2.31 -4.34 -5.34
N ALA A 118 -3.39 -4.91 -4.78
CA ALA A 118 -4.19 -5.93 -5.45
C ALA A 118 -4.88 -5.39 -6.72
N ALA A 119 -5.41 -4.16 -6.68
CA ALA A 119 -5.97 -3.48 -7.85
C ALA A 119 -4.92 -3.28 -8.96
N MET A 120 -3.70 -2.87 -8.59
CA MET A 120 -2.57 -2.74 -9.51
C MET A 120 -2.23 -4.08 -10.16
N LEU A 121 -2.08 -5.14 -9.36
CA LEU A 121 -1.75 -6.49 -9.81
C LEU A 121 -2.87 -7.09 -10.67
N HIS A 122 -4.13 -6.80 -10.36
CA HIS A 122 -5.28 -7.17 -11.19
C HIS A 122 -5.19 -6.53 -12.57
N GLY A 123 -4.93 -5.22 -12.63
CA GLY A 123 -4.76 -4.48 -13.88
C GLY A 123 -3.64 -5.06 -14.76
N ILE A 124 -2.51 -5.41 -14.14
CA ILE A 124 -1.38 -6.07 -14.81
C ILE A 124 -1.81 -7.45 -15.33
N LEU A 125 -2.44 -8.28 -14.49
CA LEU A 125 -2.87 -9.64 -14.85
C LEU A 125 -3.82 -9.65 -16.04
N VAL A 126 -4.87 -8.81 -16.04
CA VAL A 126 -5.87 -8.80 -17.12
C VAL A 126 -5.32 -8.27 -18.44
N ARG A 127 -4.23 -7.50 -18.38
CA ARG A 127 -3.49 -7.02 -19.55
C ARG A 127 -2.58 -8.11 -20.12
N LEU A 128 -1.85 -8.82 -19.25
CA LEU A 128 -0.88 -9.85 -19.68
C LEU A 128 -1.54 -11.19 -20.01
N ALA A 129 -2.66 -11.52 -19.37
CA ALA A 129 -3.40 -12.76 -19.52
C ALA A 129 -4.91 -12.48 -19.69
N PRO A 130 -5.35 -11.90 -20.82
CA PRO A 130 -6.75 -11.50 -21.03
C PRO A 130 -7.75 -12.67 -21.00
N GLY A 131 -7.29 -13.92 -21.22
CA GLY A 131 -8.12 -15.12 -21.16
C GLY A 131 -8.39 -15.66 -19.75
N VAL A 132 -7.80 -15.07 -18.70
CA VAL A 132 -7.96 -15.60 -17.33
C VAL A 132 -9.42 -15.42 -16.85
N LYS A 133 -10.00 -16.50 -16.32
CA LYS A 133 -11.40 -16.53 -15.87
C LYS A 133 -11.60 -15.67 -14.63
N ARG A 134 -12.86 -15.31 -14.32
CA ARG A 134 -13.23 -14.46 -13.16
C ARG A 134 -12.60 -14.95 -11.85
N PHE A 135 -12.63 -16.27 -11.61
CA PHE A 135 -11.98 -16.86 -10.43
C PHE A 135 -10.49 -16.49 -10.36
N GLY A 136 -9.72 -16.71 -11.43
CA GLY A 136 -8.30 -16.34 -11.48
C GLY A 136 -8.07 -14.83 -11.38
N ARG A 137 -8.94 -14.01 -11.96
CA ARG A 137 -8.88 -12.55 -11.82
C ARG A 137 -9.09 -12.09 -10.38
N ILE A 138 -9.81 -12.84 -9.56
CA ILE A 138 -10.00 -12.49 -8.15
C ILE A 138 -8.82 -12.99 -7.31
N TRP A 139 -8.54 -14.28 -7.41
CA TRP A 139 -7.62 -14.96 -6.49
C TRP A 139 -6.15 -14.61 -6.73
N PHE A 140 -5.69 -14.58 -7.99
CA PHE A 140 -4.27 -14.34 -8.26
C PHE A 140 -3.76 -12.97 -7.80
N PRO A 141 -4.42 -11.84 -8.11
CA PRO A 141 -3.94 -10.56 -7.63
C PRO A 141 -4.11 -10.38 -6.11
N ALA A 142 -5.16 -10.96 -5.50
CA ALA A 142 -5.32 -10.93 -4.05
C ALA A 142 -4.19 -11.69 -3.34
N LEU A 143 -3.92 -12.93 -3.76
CA LEU A 143 -2.82 -13.74 -3.21
C LEU A 143 -1.45 -13.09 -3.47
N ALA A 144 -1.24 -12.50 -4.64
CA ALA A 144 -0.01 -11.78 -4.93
C ALA A 144 0.15 -10.52 -4.06
N ALA A 145 -0.92 -9.79 -3.79
CA ALA A 145 -0.89 -8.66 -2.85
C ALA A 145 -0.60 -9.10 -1.41
N MET A 146 -1.17 -10.22 -0.96
CA MET A 146 -0.81 -10.84 0.33
C MET A 146 0.67 -11.25 0.37
N GLY A 147 1.21 -11.76 -0.73
CA GLY A 147 2.65 -12.04 -0.83
C GLY A 147 3.51 -10.78 -0.70
N LEU A 148 3.10 -9.67 -1.34
CA LEU A 148 3.76 -8.37 -1.16
C LEU A 148 3.62 -7.86 0.28
N SER A 149 2.50 -8.16 0.95
CA SER A 149 2.28 -7.71 2.32
C SER A 149 3.21 -8.37 3.30
N VAL A 150 3.49 -9.67 3.14
CA VAL A 150 4.53 -10.34 3.94
C VAL A 150 5.89 -9.66 3.80
N VAL A 151 6.25 -9.15 2.61
CA VAL A 151 7.51 -8.40 2.44
C VAL A 151 7.50 -7.11 3.24
N ASN A 152 6.36 -6.41 3.32
CA ASN A 152 6.21 -5.23 4.17
C ASN A 152 6.40 -5.58 5.65
N GLU A 153 5.71 -6.62 6.14
CA GLU A 153 5.84 -7.06 7.53
C GLU A 153 7.28 -7.50 7.88
N ILE A 154 8.02 -8.09 6.93
CA ILE A 154 9.44 -8.43 7.12
C ILE A 154 10.28 -7.16 7.32
N ILE A 155 9.97 -6.08 6.62
CA ILE A 155 10.70 -4.81 6.73
C ILE A 155 10.42 -4.14 8.09
N GLU A 156 9.18 -4.19 8.54
CA GLU A 156 8.78 -3.68 9.87
C GLU A 156 9.37 -4.53 10.99
N PHE A 157 9.31 -5.86 10.87
CA PHE A 157 9.98 -6.76 11.81
C PHE A 157 11.49 -6.52 11.85
N SER A 158 12.11 -6.21 10.71
CA SER A 158 13.53 -5.84 10.68
C SER A 158 13.80 -4.55 11.45
N ALA A 159 12.87 -3.59 11.47
CA ALA A 159 12.99 -2.37 12.27
C ALA A 159 12.95 -2.70 13.78
N VAL A 160 12.07 -3.62 14.22
CA VAL A 160 12.01 -4.11 15.62
C VAL A 160 13.35 -4.69 16.07
N LEU A 161 14.09 -5.36 15.18
CA LEU A 161 15.40 -5.95 15.50
C LEU A 161 16.53 -4.93 15.59
N VAL A 162 16.36 -3.75 14.98
CA VAL A 162 17.43 -2.75 14.80
C VAL A 162 17.25 -1.56 15.76
N PHE A 163 16.01 -1.15 16.01
CA PHE A 163 15.69 0.03 16.80
C PHE A 163 15.05 -0.36 18.14
N PRO A 164 15.42 0.31 19.24
CA PRO A 164 14.74 0.14 20.51
C PRO A 164 13.33 0.76 20.43
N ASP A 165 12.37 0.14 21.12
CA ASP A 165 11.02 0.66 21.36
C ASP A 165 10.28 1.15 20.09
N THR A 166 10.06 0.23 19.14
CA THR A 166 9.26 0.53 17.93
C THR A 166 7.77 0.59 18.25
N TRP A 167 7.06 1.44 17.50
CA TRP A 167 5.60 1.62 17.67
C TRP A 167 4.77 0.59 16.89
N VAL A 168 5.39 -0.12 15.97
CA VAL A 168 4.80 -1.13 15.07
C VAL A 168 5.71 -2.36 14.99
N GLY A 169 5.18 -3.47 14.49
CA GLY A 169 5.91 -4.74 14.29
C GLY A 169 5.78 -5.76 15.42
N GLY A 170 4.95 -5.51 16.43
CA GLY A 170 4.64 -6.48 17.49
C GLY A 170 3.81 -7.67 16.99
N TYR A 171 3.77 -8.78 17.75
CA TYR A 171 3.07 -10.01 17.32
C TYR A 171 1.60 -9.79 16.95
N TYR A 172 0.83 -9.11 17.81
CA TYR A 172 -0.59 -8.84 17.54
C TYR A 172 -0.79 -7.87 16.39
N ASN A 173 0.06 -6.83 16.30
CA ASN A 173 0.05 -5.86 15.20
C ASN A 173 0.28 -6.56 13.86
N VAL A 174 1.42 -7.23 13.67
CA VAL A 174 1.74 -7.97 12.42
C VAL A 174 0.65 -8.98 12.08
N SER A 175 0.12 -9.71 13.07
CA SER A 175 -0.95 -10.69 12.84
C SER A 175 -2.23 -10.02 12.33
N LEU A 176 -2.61 -8.89 12.90
CA LEU A 176 -3.77 -8.11 12.46
C LEU A 176 -3.50 -7.46 11.11
N ASP A 177 -2.32 -6.93 10.86
CA ASP A 177 -1.97 -6.33 9.59
C ASP A 177 -2.08 -7.36 8.47
N LEU A 178 -1.57 -8.58 8.64
CA LEU A 178 -1.80 -9.68 7.68
C LEU A 178 -3.29 -9.95 7.43
N VAL A 179 -4.16 -9.87 8.45
CA VAL A 179 -5.61 -10.00 8.29
C VAL A 179 -6.17 -8.84 7.47
N PHE A 180 -5.85 -7.60 7.81
CA PHE A 180 -6.37 -6.40 7.12
C PHE A 180 -5.81 -6.25 5.70
N ASN A 181 -4.54 -6.61 5.48
CA ASN A 181 -3.90 -6.75 4.17
C ASN A 181 -4.71 -7.70 3.28
N THR A 182 -5.07 -8.87 3.83
CA THR A 182 -5.88 -9.89 3.16
C THR A 182 -7.28 -9.37 2.83
N LEU A 183 -7.98 -8.78 3.81
CA LEU A 183 -9.32 -8.22 3.61
C LEU A 183 -9.31 -7.13 2.54
N GLY A 184 -8.39 -6.18 2.63
CA GLY A 184 -8.21 -5.10 1.66
C GLY A 184 -7.98 -5.62 0.24
N ALA A 185 -7.07 -6.58 0.09
CA ALA A 185 -6.76 -7.19 -1.20
C ALA A 185 -7.99 -7.87 -1.83
N PHE A 186 -8.72 -8.69 -1.07
CA PHE A 186 -9.92 -9.37 -1.59
C PHE A 186 -11.06 -8.39 -1.87
N ILE A 187 -11.35 -7.46 -0.96
CA ILE A 187 -12.41 -6.47 -1.13
C ILE A 187 -12.16 -5.65 -2.41
N ALA A 188 -10.96 -5.11 -2.60
CA ALA A 188 -10.64 -4.29 -3.76
C ALA A 188 -10.86 -5.04 -5.07
N VAL A 189 -10.36 -6.27 -5.19
CA VAL A 189 -10.48 -7.05 -6.42
C VAL A 189 -11.91 -7.53 -6.66
N LEU A 190 -12.63 -7.91 -5.60
CA LEU A 190 -14.06 -8.25 -5.69
C LEU A 190 -14.87 -7.06 -6.20
N LEU A 191 -14.65 -5.86 -5.64
CA LEU A 191 -15.31 -4.64 -6.10
C LEU A 191 -15.00 -4.34 -7.57
N ILE A 192 -13.73 -4.46 -7.98
CA ILE A 192 -13.34 -4.30 -9.38
C ILE A 192 -14.11 -5.26 -10.29
N GLU A 193 -14.18 -6.54 -9.94
CA GLU A 193 -14.88 -7.55 -10.76
C GLU A 193 -16.40 -7.42 -10.73
N LEU A 194 -16.99 -6.89 -9.65
CA LEU A 194 -18.43 -6.59 -9.56
C LEU A 194 -18.80 -5.35 -10.38
N LEU A 195 -17.95 -4.33 -10.40
CA LEU A 195 -18.18 -3.08 -11.12
C LEU A 195 -17.74 -3.15 -12.59
N ARG A 196 -16.98 -4.18 -12.97
CA ARG A 196 -16.52 -4.39 -14.35
C ARG A 196 -17.70 -4.65 -15.26
N LYS A 197 -17.92 -3.75 -16.23
CA LYS A 197 -18.88 -3.97 -17.31
C LYS A 197 -18.41 -5.17 -18.17
N PRO A 198 -19.34 -6.07 -18.57
CA PRO A 198 -18.98 -7.15 -19.49
C PRO A 198 -18.45 -6.53 -20.79
N ILE A 199 -17.30 -7.03 -21.25
CA ILE A 199 -16.76 -6.67 -22.54
C ILE A 199 -17.75 -7.23 -23.57
N LYS A 200 -18.50 -6.36 -24.25
CA LYS A 200 -19.26 -6.77 -25.43
C LYS A 200 -18.22 -7.26 -26.43
N HIS A 201 -18.13 -8.58 -26.64
CA HIS A 201 -17.44 -9.10 -27.79
C HIS A 201 -18.16 -8.55 -29.01
N GLN A 202 -17.53 -7.61 -29.73
CA GLN A 202 -17.87 -7.40 -31.13
C GLN A 202 -17.51 -8.71 -31.82
N VAL A 203 -18.53 -9.53 -32.05
CA VAL A 203 -18.44 -10.64 -32.98
C VAL A 203 -18.13 -9.99 -34.32
N ALA A 204 -16.87 -10.05 -34.73
CA ALA A 204 -16.51 -9.81 -36.11
C ALA A 204 -17.11 -10.99 -36.89
N THR A 205 -18.32 -10.79 -37.41
CA THR A 205 -18.82 -11.58 -38.54
C THR A 205 -17.88 -11.31 -39.71
N ILE A 206 -17.04 -12.31 -40.02
CA ILE A 206 -16.40 -12.46 -41.33
C ILE A 206 -17.44 -13.08 -42.25
#